data_AF-A0A0G4ASW4-F1
#
_entry.id   AF-A0A0G4ASW4-F1
#
_cell.length_a   1.000
_cell.length_b   1.000
_cell.length_c   1.000
_cell.angle_alpha   90.00
_cell.angle_beta   90.00
_cell.angle_gamma   90.00
#
_symmetry.space_group_name_H-M   'P 1'
#
loop_
_entity.id
_entity.type
_entity.pdbx_description
1 polymer ?
#
loop_
_entity_poly.entity_id
_entity_poly.type
_entity_poly.pdbx_seq_one_letter_code
_entity_poly.pdbx_strand_id
1 'polypeptide(L)'
;MSELKALLEQFLSSANAPQQLFETDNWGSLEAMWLGAVSAHTRTLIEWRMAQVLTTIPHLDNLIELHKQALATSVALLIERRIRETLPYILPHIDDWHTLVCIRKHVPSEPIADHLVEKRMRQVLPAILPTITEWPCLLKMWKSVPGNTPSERLVEERMFEVIFTVSADAVPEWFTHYLQNPDSIPNQHFAVPISEKARFLLIDL
;
A
#
# COMPACT_ATOMS: atom_id res chain seq x y z
N MET A 1 -9.48 25.70 26.81
CA MET A 1 -8.88 26.23 25.57
C MET A 1 -8.04 27.49 25.78
N SER A 2 -8.35 28.37 26.74
CA SER A 2 -7.56 29.59 27.02
C SER A 2 -6.20 29.33 27.68
N GLU A 3 -6.10 28.35 28.60
CA GLU A 3 -4.84 28.03 29.29
C GLU A 3 -3.80 27.38 28.39
N LEU A 4 -4.21 26.49 27.48
CA LEU A 4 -3.30 25.83 26.54
C LEU A 4 -2.64 26.85 25.58
N LYS A 5 -3.43 27.83 25.13
CA LYS A 5 -2.97 28.93 24.28
C LYS A 5 -1.99 29.84 25.02
N ALA A 6 -2.26 30.16 26.29
CA ALA A 6 -1.37 30.96 27.13
C ALA A 6 -0.04 30.23 27.43
N LEU A 7 -0.09 28.92 27.67
CA LEU A 7 1.10 28.08 27.85
C LEU A 7 1.96 28.00 26.59
N LEU A 8 1.33 27.90 25.41
CA LEU A 8 2.03 27.89 24.11
C LEU A 8 2.65 29.25 23.76
N GLU A 9 1.95 30.35 24.05
CA GLU A 9 2.49 31.70 23.86
C GLU A 9 3.66 31.96 24.82
N GLN A 10 3.57 31.53 26.09
CA GLN A 10 4.67 31.61 27.05
C GLN A 10 5.87 30.74 26.66
N PHE A 11 5.62 29.55 26.10
CA PHE A 11 6.65 28.63 25.63
C PHE A 11 7.44 29.23 24.47
N LEU A 12 6.75 29.72 23.43
CA LEU A 12 7.34 30.32 22.24
C LEU A 12 8.01 31.69 22.51
N SER A 13 7.61 32.38 23.58
CA SER A 13 8.22 33.64 24.04
C SER A 13 9.46 33.43 24.91
N SER A 14 9.73 32.21 25.37
CA SER A 14 10.89 31.92 26.21
C SER A 14 12.15 31.81 25.37
N ALA A 15 13.27 32.34 25.87
CA ALA A 15 14.58 32.23 25.22
C ALA A 15 15.05 30.76 24.99
N ASN A 16 14.38 29.79 25.62
CA ASN A 16 14.70 28.36 25.60
C ASN A 16 13.78 27.53 24.68
N ALA A 17 12.73 28.12 24.09
CA ALA A 17 11.82 27.43 23.15
C ALA A 17 12.52 26.78 21.95
N PRO A 18 13.51 27.45 21.32
CA PRO A 18 14.30 26.84 20.26
C PRO A 18 15.05 25.61 20.80
N GLN A 19 15.63 25.72 21.99
CA GLN A 19 16.45 24.68 22.60
C GLN A 19 15.65 23.39 22.88
N GLN A 20 14.43 23.51 23.42
CA GLN A 20 13.55 22.35 23.67
C GLN A 20 13.01 21.71 22.39
N LEU A 21 12.83 22.48 21.31
CA LEU A 21 12.49 21.93 19.99
C LEU A 21 13.62 21.05 19.44
N PHE A 22 14.89 21.46 19.62
CA PHE A 22 16.04 20.68 19.16
C PHE A 22 16.40 19.50 20.07
N GLU A 23 15.92 19.49 21.32
CA GLU A 23 16.17 18.40 22.29
C GLU A 23 15.09 17.32 22.28
N THR A 24 13.90 17.58 21.73
CA THR A 24 12.84 16.56 21.67
C THR A 24 12.95 15.70 20.41
N ASP A 25 12.96 14.39 20.61
CA ASP A 25 12.78 13.35 19.56
C ASP A 25 11.40 12.68 19.67
N ASN A 26 10.57 13.10 20.62
CA ASN A 26 9.27 12.50 20.86
C ASN A 26 8.23 13.01 19.85
N TRP A 27 7.77 12.11 18.97
CA TRP A 27 6.81 12.46 17.91
C TRP A 27 5.52 13.10 18.43
N GLY A 28 4.88 12.52 19.44
CA GLY A 28 3.64 13.07 19.99
C GLY A 28 3.82 14.46 20.59
N SER A 29 5.00 14.74 21.14
CA SER A 29 5.36 16.08 21.65
C SER A 29 5.52 17.08 20.50
N LEU A 30 6.20 16.69 19.42
CA LEU A 30 6.33 17.52 18.21
C LEU A 30 4.97 17.80 17.57
N GLU A 31 4.08 16.80 17.52
CA GLU A 31 2.73 16.97 16.95
C GLU A 31 1.88 17.91 17.79
N ALA A 32 1.93 17.79 19.12
CA ALA A 32 1.27 18.72 20.03
C ALA A 32 1.80 20.15 19.87
N MET A 33 3.12 20.32 19.73
CA MET A 33 3.73 21.64 19.45
C MET A 33 3.27 22.18 18.10
N TRP A 34 3.18 21.34 17.06
CA TRP A 34 2.74 21.75 15.73
C TRP A 34 1.28 22.23 15.74
N LEU A 35 0.38 21.47 16.40
CA LEU A 35 -1.03 21.83 16.56
C LEU A 35 -1.21 23.13 17.35
N GLY A 36 -0.35 23.37 18.34
CA GLY A 36 -0.32 24.58 19.13
C GLY A 36 0.29 25.80 18.45
N ALA A 37 0.99 25.63 17.32
CA ALA A 37 1.71 26.71 16.67
C ALA A 37 0.77 27.71 15.97
N VAL A 38 0.93 28.98 16.32
CA VAL A 38 0.08 30.09 15.86
C VAL A 38 0.58 30.73 14.57
N SER A 39 1.89 30.59 14.28
CA SER A 39 2.52 31.18 13.09
C SER A 39 2.97 30.12 12.09
N ALA A 40 2.91 30.46 10.80
CA ALA A 40 3.41 29.61 9.73
C ALA A 40 4.91 29.33 9.88
N HIS A 41 5.69 30.34 10.28
CA HIS A 41 7.13 30.20 10.50
C HIS A 41 7.45 29.15 11.58
N THR A 42 6.74 29.18 12.70
CA THR A 42 6.89 28.19 13.79
C THR A 42 6.53 26.78 13.32
N ARG A 43 5.46 26.63 12.55
CA ARG A 43 5.07 25.31 11.99
C ARG A 43 6.16 24.75 11.08
N THR A 44 6.76 25.58 10.22
CA THR A 44 7.85 25.15 9.34
C THR A 44 9.08 24.66 10.12
N LEU A 45 9.44 25.31 11.23
CA LEU A 45 10.55 24.87 12.08
C LEU A 45 10.25 23.53 12.76
N ILE A 46 9.02 23.33 13.23
CA ILE A 46 8.59 22.07 13.84
C ILE A 46 8.55 20.96 12.80
N GLU A 47 8.03 21.23 11.60
CA GLU A 47 8.02 20.30 10.46
C GLU A 47 9.43 19.88 10.06
N TRP A 48 10.39 20.83 10.04
CA TRP A 48 11.79 20.51 9.80
C TRP A 48 12.36 19.55 10.86
N ARG A 49 12.03 19.78 12.14
CA ARG A 49 12.47 18.88 13.23
C ARG A 49 11.80 17.50 13.14
N MET A 50 10.50 17.46 12.85
CA MET A 50 9.76 16.23 12.58
C MET A 50 10.40 15.44 11.44
N ALA A 51 10.80 16.11 10.36
CA ALA A 51 11.50 15.45 9.25
C ALA A 51 12.83 14.82 9.71
N GLN A 52 13.57 15.44 10.62
CA GLN A 52 14.77 14.83 11.21
C GLN A 52 14.43 13.58 12.04
N VAL A 53 13.42 13.65 12.91
CA VAL A 53 12.99 12.50 13.71
C VAL A 53 12.53 11.34 12.82
N LEU A 54 11.83 11.63 11.72
CA LEU A 54 11.42 10.60 10.75
C LEU A 54 12.62 9.86 10.13
N THR A 55 13.79 10.48 10.04
CA THR A 55 15.01 9.79 9.56
C THR A 55 15.53 8.74 10.52
N THR A 56 15.24 8.85 11.81
CA THR A 56 15.72 7.92 12.84
C THR A 56 14.79 6.71 13.01
N ILE A 57 13.58 6.74 12.43
CA ILE A 57 12.64 5.63 12.45
C ILE A 57 13.06 4.59 11.40
N PRO A 58 13.52 3.39 11.82
CA PRO A 58 14.15 2.45 10.90
C PRO A 58 13.14 1.51 10.20
N HIS A 59 11.92 1.41 10.72
CA HIS A 59 10.93 0.43 10.28
C HIS A 59 9.78 1.08 9.52
N LEU A 60 9.46 0.52 8.34
CA LEU A 60 8.36 0.98 7.49
C LEU A 60 7.00 0.90 8.19
N ASP A 61 6.76 -0.14 9.00
CA ASP A 61 5.50 -0.30 9.73
C ASP A 61 5.25 0.86 10.70
N ASN A 62 6.30 1.35 11.36
CA ASN A 62 6.20 2.49 12.26
C ASN A 62 5.87 3.77 11.47
N LEU A 63 6.46 3.96 10.28
CA LEU A 63 6.17 5.11 9.42
C LEU A 63 4.72 5.06 8.89
N ILE A 64 4.26 3.88 8.48
CA ILE A 64 2.88 3.64 8.06
C ILE A 64 1.91 3.96 9.20
N GLU A 65 2.20 3.52 10.42
CA GLU A 65 1.30 3.74 11.54
C GLU A 65 1.25 5.21 11.95
N LEU A 66 2.39 5.91 11.91
CA LEU A 66 2.41 7.36 12.07
C LEU A 66 1.61 8.09 10.99
N HIS A 67 1.66 7.62 9.74
CA HIS A 67 0.87 8.21 8.65
C HIS A 67 -0.64 8.11 8.92
N LYS A 68 -1.11 6.94 9.37
CA LYS A 68 -2.53 6.75 9.72
C LYS A 68 -3.00 7.64 10.87
N GLN A 69 -2.08 8.03 11.75
CA GLN A 69 -2.35 8.84 12.93
C GLN A 69 -2.18 10.34 12.67
N ALA A 70 -1.56 10.73 11.54
CA ALA A 70 -1.23 12.11 11.25
C ALA A 70 -2.49 12.99 11.17
N LEU A 71 -2.58 13.97 12.07
CA LEU A 71 -3.75 14.85 12.16
C LEU A 71 -3.73 16.00 11.16
N ALA A 72 -2.56 16.29 10.56
CA ALA A 72 -2.35 17.41 9.66
C ALA A 72 -1.81 16.96 8.31
N THR A 73 -2.33 17.55 7.23
CA THR A 73 -1.92 17.22 5.86
C THR A 73 -0.44 17.46 5.61
N SER A 74 0.15 18.55 6.11
CA SER A 74 1.59 18.81 5.91
C SER A 74 2.46 17.80 6.65
N VAL A 75 2.04 17.35 7.84
CA VAL A 75 2.71 16.31 8.60
C VAL A 75 2.60 14.95 7.89
N ALA A 76 1.42 14.61 7.37
CA ALA A 76 1.22 13.40 6.56
C ALA A 76 2.15 13.37 5.33
N LEU A 77 2.32 14.51 4.64
CA LEU A 77 3.24 14.63 3.50
C LEU A 77 4.71 14.40 3.87
N LEU A 78 5.15 14.80 5.07
CA LEU A 78 6.50 14.50 5.54
C LEU A 78 6.70 13.00 5.75
N ILE A 79 5.70 12.32 6.31
CA ILE A 79 5.72 10.87 6.54
C ILE A 79 5.68 10.13 5.20
N GLU A 80 4.81 10.54 4.27
CA GLU A 80 4.73 10.02 2.90
C GLU A 80 6.08 10.10 2.18
N ARG A 81 6.71 11.27 2.24
CA ARG A 81 8.06 11.45 1.69
C ARG A 81 9.05 10.47 2.32
N ARG A 82 9.02 10.31 3.64
CA ARG A 82 9.93 9.38 4.32
C ARG A 82 9.66 7.92 3.93
N ILE A 83 8.40 7.50 3.85
CA ILE A 83 8.00 6.18 3.36
C ILE A 83 8.57 5.96 1.96
N ARG A 84 8.39 6.92 1.04
CA ARG A 84 8.90 6.87 -0.33
C ARG A 84 10.42 6.74 -0.37
N GLU A 85 11.15 7.46 0.47
CA GLU A 85 12.61 7.36 0.58
C GLU A 85 13.05 6.00 1.12
N THR A 86 12.23 5.34 1.92
CA THR A 86 12.55 4.05 2.57
C THR A 86 12.25 2.85 1.67
N LEU A 87 11.20 2.93 0.84
CA LEU A 87 10.75 1.82 -0.03
C LEU A 87 11.84 1.23 -0.93
N PRO A 88 12.70 2.00 -1.62
CA PRO A 88 13.74 1.45 -2.49
C PRO A 88 14.75 0.54 -1.78
N TYR A 89 14.93 0.72 -0.46
CA TYR A 89 15.88 -0.07 0.33
C TYR A 89 15.23 -1.34 0.88
N ILE A 90 13.94 -1.30 1.22
CA ILE A 90 13.25 -2.45 1.84
C ILE A 90 12.68 -3.39 0.78
N LEU A 91 12.04 -2.85 -0.27
CA LEU A 91 11.34 -3.65 -1.28
C LEU A 91 12.21 -4.75 -1.92
N PRO A 92 13.49 -4.53 -2.27
CA PRO A 92 14.33 -5.56 -2.85
C PRO A 92 14.52 -6.81 -1.97
N HIS A 93 14.27 -6.70 -0.67
CA HIS A 93 14.43 -7.79 0.31
C HIS A 93 13.11 -8.48 0.67
N ILE A 94 12.00 -8.08 0.06
CA ILE A 94 10.69 -8.68 0.32
C ILE A 94 10.35 -9.62 -0.84
N ASP A 95 10.39 -10.92 -0.56
CA ASP A 95 9.96 -11.97 -1.48
C ASP A 95 8.58 -12.54 -1.10
N ASP A 96 8.08 -12.22 0.10
CA ASP A 96 6.78 -12.68 0.55
C ASP A 96 5.64 -11.87 -0.09
N TRP A 97 4.76 -12.59 -0.81
CA TRP A 97 3.59 -12.01 -1.46
C TRP A 97 2.67 -11.28 -0.48
N HIS A 98 2.42 -11.89 0.69
CA HIS A 98 1.48 -11.32 1.64
C HIS A 98 1.96 -9.99 2.20
N THR A 99 3.26 -9.90 2.47
CA THR A 99 3.95 -8.68 2.89
C THR A 99 3.86 -7.59 1.82
N LEU A 100 4.06 -7.93 0.54
CA LEU A 100 3.91 -6.94 -0.55
C LEU A 100 2.48 -6.41 -0.67
N VAL A 101 1.47 -7.28 -0.56
CA VAL A 101 0.05 -6.86 -0.54
C VAL A 101 -0.24 -5.99 0.67
N CYS A 102 0.30 -6.32 1.84
CA CYS A 102 0.15 -5.53 3.07
C CYS A 102 0.75 -4.13 2.91
N ILE A 103 1.98 -4.05 2.42
CA ILE A 103 2.66 -2.78 2.11
C ILE A 103 1.84 -1.99 1.11
N ARG A 104 1.37 -2.61 0.02
CA ARG A 104 0.55 -1.93 -0.99
C ARG A 104 -0.69 -1.28 -0.40
N LYS A 105 -1.38 -1.97 0.51
CA LYS A 105 -2.61 -1.51 1.15
C LYS A 105 -2.39 -0.33 2.11
N HIS A 106 -1.19 -0.24 2.69
CA HIS A 106 -0.91 0.67 3.78
C HIS A 106 0.06 1.80 3.44
N VAL A 107 0.83 1.65 2.36
CA VAL A 107 1.59 2.74 1.78
C VAL A 107 0.62 3.74 1.17
N PRO A 108 0.80 5.04 1.45
CA PRO A 108 -0.03 6.09 0.87
C PRO A 108 -0.05 5.99 -0.66
N SER A 109 -1.25 6.08 -1.25
CA SER A 109 -1.40 5.94 -2.70
C SER A 109 -0.81 7.17 -3.39
N GLU A 110 0.37 6.97 -3.96
CA GLU A 110 1.12 7.98 -4.68
C GLU A 110 1.77 7.34 -5.91
N PRO A 111 1.88 8.04 -7.05
CA PRO A 111 2.38 7.44 -8.30
C PRO A 111 3.73 6.73 -8.16
N ILE A 112 4.66 7.29 -7.37
CA ILE A 112 6.00 6.74 -7.20
C ILE A 112 5.97 5.51 -6.28
N ALA A 113 5.29 5.61 -5.14
CA ALA A 113 5.21 4.52 -4.18
C ALA A 113 4.46 3.32 -4.79
N ASP A 114 3.35 3.60 -5.45
CA ASP A 114 2.56 2.63 -6.20
C ASP A 114 3.40 1.93 -7.27
N HIS A 115 4.19 2.70 -8.05
CA HIS A 115 5.07 2.15 -9.07
C HIS A 115 6.17 1.25 -8.49
N LEU A 116 6.78 1.63 -7.36
CA LEU A 116 7.83 0.85 -6.73
C LEU A 116 7.30 -0.48 -6.19
N VAL A 117 6.16 -0.45 -5.49
CA VAL A 117 5.52 -1.67 -4.97
C VAL A 117 5.07 -2.57 -6.11
N GLU A 118 4.41 -2.01 -7.14
CA GLU A 118 3.99 -2.75 -8.33
C GLU A 118 5.17 -3.38 -9.09
N LYS A 119 6.27 -2.64 -9.24
CA LYS A 119 7.50 -3.16 -9.85
C LYS A 119 8.02 -4.37 -9.08
N ARG A 120 7.99 -4.32 -7.75
CA ARG A 120 8.45 -5.44 -6.90
C ARG A 120 7.50 -6.63 -6.96
N MET A 121 6.18 -6.40 -6.88
CA MET A 121 5.17 -7.45 -7.03
C MET A 121 5.35 -8.23 -8.33
N ARG A 122 5.60 -7.54 -9.45
CA ARG A 122 5.89 -8.16 -10.75
C ARG A 122 7.16 -9.01 -10.78
N GLN A 123 8.17 -8.69 -9.96
CA GLN A 123 9.39 -9.49 -9.88
C GLN A 123 9.19 -10.77 -9.07
N VAL A 124 8.30 -10.73 -8.07
CA VAL A 124 8.03 -11.84 -7.16
C VAL A 124 7.01 -12.81 -7.75
N LEU A 125 5.99 -12.31 -8.45
CA LEU A 125 4.90 -13.12 -9.02
C LEU A 125 5.37 -14.30 -9.88
N PRO A 126 6.35 -14.17 -10.80
CA PRO A 126 6.82 -15.28 -11.62
C PRO A 126 7.40 -16.47 -10.83
N ALA A 127 7.91 -16.24 -9.62
CA ALA A 127 8.42 -17.31 -8.76
C ALA A 127 7.30 -18.02 -7.98
N ILE A 128 6.21 -17.31 -7.67
CA ILE A 128 5.13 -17.81 -6.81
C ILE A 128 3.97 -18.39 -7.62
N LEU A 129 3.56 -17.73 -8.70
CA LEU A 129 2.39 -18.13 -9.49
C LEU A 129 2.42 -19.58 -9.97
N PRO A 130 3.56 -20.15 -10.44
CA PRO A 130 3.60 -21.54 -10.89
C PRO A 130 3.26 -22.56 -9.81
N THR A 131 3.49 -22.24 -8.53
CA THR A 131 3.18 -23.15 -7.41
C THR A 131 1.71 -23.09 -6.99
N ILE A 132 0.95 -22.14 -7.53
CA ILE A 132 -0.45 -21.94 -7.19
C ILE A 132 -1.32 -22.58 -8.27
N THR A 133 -2.04 -23.61 -7.87
CA THR A 133 -2.99 -24.36 -8.72
C THR A 133 -4.43 -24.22 -8.21
N GLU A 134 -4.61 -23.76 -6.97
CA GLU A 134 -5.92 -23.61 -6.34
C GLU A 134 -6.61 -22.31 -6.80
N TRP A 135 -7.79 -22.45 -7.40
CA TRP A 135 -8.58 -21.31 -7.86
C TRP A 135 -8.91 -20.28 -6.78
N PRO A 136 -9.34 -20.67 -5.55
CA PRO A 136 -9.61 -19.69 -4.49
C PRO A 136 -8.39 -18.84 -4.15
N CYS A 137 -7.18 -19.42 -4.21
CA CYS A 137 -5.93 -18.70 -3.99
C CYS A 137 -5.65 -17.69 -5.11
N LEU A 138 -5.79 -18.11 -6.37
CA LEU A 138 -5.60 -17.20 -7.51
C LEU A 138 -6.62 -16.05 -7.49
N LEU A 139 -7.89 -16.32 -7.21
CA LEU A 139 -8.92 -15.30 -7.09
C LEU A 139 -8.62 -14.31 -5.95
N LYS A 140 -8.11 -14.81 -4.82
CA LYS A 140 -7.68 -13.95 -3.70
C LYS A 140 -6.49 -13.07 -4.10
N MET A 141 -5.52 -13.61 -4.83
CA MET A 141 -4.38 -12.83 -5.34
C MET A 141 -4.83 -11.76 -6.33
N TRP A 142 -5.72 -12.11 -7.26
CA TRP A 142 -6.28 -11.20 -8.26
C TRP A 142 -7.05 -10.04 -7.61
N LYS A 143 -7.84 -10.31 -6.58
CA LYS A 143 -8.51 -9.26 -5.80
C LYS A 143 -7.56 -8.39 -4.96
N SER A 144 -6.31 -8.83 -4.77
CA SER A 144 -5.32 -8.14 -3.95
C SER A 144 -4.38 -7.24 -4.76
N VAL A 145 -4.43 -7.34 -6.10
CA VAL A 145 -3.69 -6.46 -7.02
C VAL A 145 -4.60 -5.33 -7.49
N PRO A 146 -4.06 -4.13 -7.71
CA PRO A 146 -4.83 -3.06 -8.32
C PRO A 146 -5.20 -3.42 -9.76
N GLY A 147 -6.42 -3.05 -10.15
CA GLY A 147 -6.89 -3.24 -11.52
C GLY A 147 -6.06 -2.47 -12.55
N ASN A 148 -6.00 -3.01 -13.75
CA ASN A 148 -5.22 -2.56 -14.90
C ASN A 148 -3.70 -2.49 -14.65
N THR A 149 -3.14 -3.38 -13.82
CA THR A 149 -1.70 -3.43 -13.54
C THR A 149 -1.01 -4.60 -14.24
N PRO A 150 0.31 -4.50 -14.50
CA PRO A 150 1.08 -5.65 -14.94
C PRO A 150 1.04 -6.86 -14.00
N SER A 151 1.02 -6.64 -12.67
CA SER A 151 0.86 -7.71 -11.68
C SER A 151 -0.49 -8.41 -11.80
N GLU A 152 -1.58 -7.67 -12.03
CA GLU A 152 -2.90 -8.26 -12.33
C GLU A 152 -2.85 -9.15 -13.56
N ARG A 153 -2.26 -8.68 -14.67
CA ARG A 153 -2.15 -9.48 -15.89
C ARG A 153 -1.41 -10.81 -15.67
N LEU A 154 -0.35 -10.82 -14.87
CA LEU A 154 0.36 -12.06 -14.54
C LEU A 154 -0.53 -13.04 -13.75
N VAL A 155 -1.32 -12.53 -12.80
CA VAL A 155 -2.27 -13.37 -12.05
C VAL A 155 -3.37 -13.89 -12.99
N GLU A 156 -3.90 -13.04 -13.87
CA GLU A 156 -4.90 -13.44 -14.88
C GLU A 156 -4.35 -14.51 -15.83
N GLU A 157 -3.14 -14.32 -16.37
CA GLU A 157 -2.45 -15.30 -17.21
C GLU A 157 -2.36 -16.65 -16.50
N ARG A 158 -1.98 -16.65 -15.21
CA ARG A 158 -1.94 -17.88 -14.42
C ARG A 158 -3.33 -18.49 -14.20
N MET A 159 -4.35 -17.68 -13.95
CA MET A 159 -5.74 -18.14 -13.84
C MET A 159 -6.19 -18.82 -15.14
N PHE A 160 -5.83 -18.27 -16.29
CA PHE A 160 -6.09 -18.88 -17.59
C PHE A 160 -5.36 -20.22 -17.75
N GLU A 161 -4.06 -20.29 -17.45
CA GLU A 161 -3.31 -21.55 -17.54
C GLU A 161 -3.97 -22.67 -16.72
N VAL A 162 -4.36 -22.39 -15.48
CA VAL A 162 -5.02 -23.37 -14.61
C VAL A 162 -6.34 -23.83 -15.24
N ILE A 163 -7.14 -22.91 -15.81
CA ILE A 163 -8.36 -23.27 -16.55
C ILE A 163 -8.06 -24.18 -17.75
N PHE A 164 -7.03 -23.88 -18.55
CA PHE A 164 -6.72 -24.66 -19.75
C PHE A 164 -6.09 -26.04 -19.46
N THR A 165 -5.56 -26.26 -18.26
CA THR A 165 -5.06 -27.58 -17.83
C THR A 165 -6.14 -28.53 -17.32
N VAL A 166 -7.37 -28.04 -17.14
CA VAL A 166 -8.51 -28.84 -16.73
C VAL A 166 -9.01 -29.67 -17.91
N SER A 167 -8.94 -31.00 -17.81
CA SER A 167 -9.63 -31.90 -18.75
C SER A 167 -11.15 -31.66 -18.71
N ALA A 168 -11.83 -31.80 -19.84
CA ALA A 168 -13.30 -31.69 -19.92
C ALA A 168 -14.03 -32.62 -18.94
N ASP A 169 -13.42 -33.76 -18.61
CA ASP A 169 -13.96 -34.74 -17.66
C ASP A 169 -13.65 -34.40 -16.18
N ALA A 170 -12.80 -33.41 -15.95
CA ALA A 170 -12.28 -33.00 -14.65
C ALA A 170 -12.61 -31.54 -14.32
N VAL A 171 -13.64 -30.98 -14.97
CA VAL A 171 -14.10 -29.61 -14.75
C VAL A 171 -14.39 -29.39 -13.27
N PRO A 172 -13.62 -28.52 -12.57
CA PRO A 172 -13.85 -28.26 -11.17
C PRO A 172 -15.22 -27.61 -10.97
N GLU A 173 -15.89 -27.95 -9.87
CA GLU A 173 -17.23 -27.44 -9.52
C GLU A 173 -17.30 -25.90 -9.52
N TRP A 174 -16.20 -25.23 -9.16
CA TRP A 174 -16.10 -23.77 -9.23
C TRP A 174 -16.17 -23.22 -10.67
N PHE A 175 -15.64 -23.94 -11.67
CA PHE A 175 -15.67 -23.53 -13.07
C PHE A 175 -17.07 -23.71 -13.66
N THR A 176 -17.74 -24.79 -13.27
CA THR A 176 -19.16 -25.01 -13.57
C THR A 176 -20.03 -23.90 -12.97
N HIS A 177 -19.76 -23.51 -11.72
CA HIS A 177 -20.42 -22.36 -11.08
C HIS A 177 -20.13 -21.03 -11.78
N TYR A 178 -18.90 -20.81 -12.26
CA TYR A 178 -18.56 -19.64 -13.08
C TYR A 178 -19.35 -19.60 -14.40
N LEU A 179 -19.41 -20.72 -15.13
CA LEU A 179 -20.18 -20.80 -16.38
C LEU A 179 -21.68 -20.53 -16.16
N GLN A 180 -22.23 -20.98 -15.04
CA GLN A 180 -23.64 -20.78 -14.67
C GLN A 180 -23.95 -19.37 -14.17
N ASN A 181 -22.98 -18.72 -13.52
CA ASN A 181 -23.14 -17.37 -13.01
C ASN A 181 -21.90 -16.51 -13.33
N PRO A 182 -21.76 -16.06 -14.59
CA PRO A 182 -20.58 -15.31 -15.05
C PRO A 182 -20.39 -13.98 -14.32
N ASP A 183 -21.43 -13.46 -13.67
CA ASP A 183 -21.38 -12.21 -12.89
C ASP A 183 -20.77 -12.41 -11.48
N SER A 184 -20.58 -13.66 -11.04
CA SER A 184 -19.89 -13.99 -9.78
C SER A 184 -18.39 -13.71 -9.82
N ILE A 185 -17.83 -13.57 -11.02
CA ILE A 185 -16.46 -13.13 -11.28
C ILE A 185 -16.58 -11.97 -12.26
N PRO A 186 -16.18 -10.73 -11.91
CA PRO A 186 -16.53 -9.60 -12.75
C PRO A 186 -15.80 -9.67 -14.10
N ASN A 187 -16.53 -10.12 -15.13
CA ASN A 187 -16.11 -10.21 -16.54
C ASN A 187 -15.57 -8.89 -17.10
N GLN A 188 -15.86 -7.77 -16.43
CA GLN A 188 -15.48 -6.42 -16.80
C GLN A 188 -13.99 -6.10 -16.59
N HIS A 189 -13.25 -6.98 -15.89
CA HIS A 189 -11.83 -6.75 -15.56
C HIS A 189 -10.85 -7.55 -16.43
N PHE A 190 -11.33 -8.59 -17.12
CA PHE A 190 -10.48 -9.32 -18.06
C PHE A 190 -10.46 -8.57 -19.39
N ALA A 191 -9.28 -8.36 -19.96
CA ALA A 191 -9.12 -7.73 -21.29
C ALA A 191 -9.87 -8.50 -22.40
N VAL A 192 -10.13 -9.79 -22.18
CA VAL A 192 -11.06 -10.63 -22.95
C VAL A 192 -11.91 -11.41 -21.95
N PRO A 193 -13.25 -11.39 -22.02
CA PRO A 193 -14.09 -12.16 -21.13
C PRO A 193 -13.66 -13.64 -21.12
N ILE A 194 -13.45 -14.23 -19.94
CA ILE A 194 -13.14 -15.67 -19.81
C ILE A 194 -14.20 -16.50 -20.55
N SER A 195 -15.46 -16.06 -20.53
CA SER A 195 -16.58 -16.65 -21.27
C SER A 195 -16.41 -16.66 -22.80
N GLU A 196 -15.74 -15.67 -23.39
CA GLU A 196 -15.53 -15.57 -24.83
C GLU A 196 -14.43 -16.54 -25.30
N LYS A 197 -13.39 -16.76 -24.50
CA LYS A 197 -12.37 -17.79 -24.75
C LYS A 197 -12.86 -19.20 -24.38
N ALA A 198 -13.65 -19.35 -23.32
CA ALA A 198 -14.25 -20.63 -22.93
C ALA A 198 -15.27 -21.15 -23.95
N ARG A 199 -15.93 -20.25 -24.70
CA ARG A 199 -16.78 -20.64 -25.84
C ARG A 199 -16.02 -21.44 -26.91
N PHE A 200 -14.73 -21.18 -27.12
CA PHE A 200 -13.94 -21.97 -28.05
C PHE A 200 -13.66 -23.40 -27.55
N LEU A 201 -13.69 -23.63 -26.23
CA LEU A 201 -13.52 -24.97 -25.64
C LEU A 201 -14.81 -25.81 -25.69
N LEU A 202 -15.99 -25.16 -25.74
CA LEU A 202 -17.29 -25.80 -25.79
C LEU A 202 -17.81 -26.07 -27.21
N ILE A 203 -17.11 -25.60 -28.24
CA ILE A 203 -17.47 -25.86 -29.65
C ILE A 203 -16.95 -27.23 -30.12
N ASP A 204 -15.97 -27.81 -29.42
CA ASP A 204 -15.38 -29.12 -29.73
C ASP A 204 -15.80 -30.23 -28.72
N LEU A 205 -16.85 -30.01 -27.93
CA LEU A 205 -17.54 -31.02 -27.09
C LEU A 205 -18.91 -31.38 -27.67
#